data_AF-A0A3A8L2C9-F1
#
_entry.id   AF-A0A3A8L2C9-F1
#
_cell.length_a   1.000
_cell.length_b   1.000
_cell.length_c   1.000
_cell.angle_alpha   90.00
_cell.angle_beta   90.00
_cell.angle_gamma   90.00
#
_symmetry.space_group_name_H-M   'P 1'
#
loop_
_entity.id
_entity.type
_entity.pdbx_description
1 polymer ?
#
loop_
_entity_poly.entity_id
_entity_poly.type
_entity_poly.pdbx_seq_one_letter_code
_entity_poly.pdbx_strand_id
1 'polypeptide(L)'
;MLPAARVEGTLLCHVGRHRLAFAASDVASIAAPDAACVSARGAFRESASVQRVLVTATGEAVGVDGLEIDAEVLSVLPPSPLVARASGGSLRGFVLTRGVLWPLVHLTGFERYLRGLGGDGEGA
;
A
#
# COMPACT_ATOMS: atom_id res chain seq x y z
N MET A 1 9.91 16.92 21.71
CA MET A 1 8.98 16.00 21.04
C MET A 1 9.13 16.21 19.54
N LEU A 2 9.39 15.15 18.78
CA LEU A 2 9.33 15.26 17.31
C LEU A 2 7.87 15.53 16.89
N PRO A 3 7.62 16.34 15.86
CA PRO A 3 6.26 16.57 15.36
C PRO A 3 5.63 15.23 14.97
N ALA A 4 4.33 15.06 15.28
CA ALA A 4 3.59 13.92 14.74
C ALA A 4 3.61 14.00 13.21
N ALA A 5 4.01 12.91 12.56
CA ALA A 5 3.97 12.84 11.10
C ALA A 5 2.52 12.99 10.62
N ARG A 6 2.34 13.66 9.48
CA ARG A 6 1.03 13.87 8.84
C ARG A 6 1.06 13.41 7.40
N VAL A 7 -0.10 13.07 6.88
CA VAL A 7 -0.32 12.78 5.46
C VAL A 7 -1.50 13.61 4.96
N GLU A 8 -1.32 14.23 3.81
CA GLU A 8 -2.33 15.05 3.14
C GLU A 8 -2.95 14.23 2.01
N GLY A 9 -4.22 13.86 2.18
CA GLY A 9 -4.91 13.01 1.22
C GLY A 9 -4.41 11.56 1.22
N THR A 10 -5.34 10.62 1.24
CA THR A 10 -5.04 9.19 1.19
C THR A 10 -5.94 8.45 0.20
N LEU A 11 -5.35 7.45 -0.44
CA LEU A 11 -6.06 6.44 -1.20
C LEU A 11 -6.28 5.24 -0.27
N LEU A 12 -7.53 5.04 0.14
CA LEU A 12 -7.96 3.91 0.96
C LEU A 12 -8.27 2.73 0.05
N CYS A 13 -7.41 1.72 0.07
CA CYS A 13 -7.45 0.59 -0.84
C CYS A 13 -7.92 -0.68 -0.15
N HIS A 14 -8.84 -1.38 -0.81
CA HIS A 14 -9.31 -2.70 -0.40
C HIS A 14 -8.50 -3.79 -1.09
N VAL A 15 -8.12 -4.81 -0.32
CA VAL A 15 -7.25 -5.92 -0.74
C VAL A 15 -7.80 -7.21 -0.14
N GLY A 16 -8.73 -7.86 -0.83
CA GLY A 16 -9.49 -9.00 -0.31
C GLY A 16 -10.28 -8.58 0.92
N ARG A 17 -10.02 -9.24 2.05
CA ARG A 17 -10.57 -8.85 3.37
C ARG A 17 -9.72 -7.80 4.08
N HIS A 18 -8.58 -7.43 3.50
CA HIS A 18 -7.59 -6.53 4.07
C HIS A 18 -7.72 -5.14 3.49
N ARG A 19 -6.95 -4.22 4.07
CA ARG A 19 -6.98 -2.81 3.74
C ARG A 19 -5.59 -2.21 3.83
N LEU A 20 -5.30 -1.25 2.96
CA LEU A 20 -4.07 -0.48 2.91
C LEU A 20 -4.40 0.97 2.60
N ALA A 21 -3.59 1.90 3.06
CA ALA A 21 -3.63 3.30 2.67
C ALA A 21 -2.33 3.68 1.96
N PHE A 22 -2.45 4.53 0.94
CA PHE A 22 -1.32 5.18 0.28
C PHE A 22 -1.50 6.70 0.38
N ALA A 23 -0.41 7.45 0.51
CA ALA A 23 -0.48 8.89 0.39
C ALA A 23 -0.91 9.27 -1.04
N ALA A 24 -1.79 10.27 -1.19
CA ALA A 24 -2.20 10.74 -2.51
C ALA A 24 -0.99 11.19 -3.35
N SER A 25 0.01 11.80 -2.71
CA SER A 25 1.26 12.21 -3.33
C SER A 25 2.13 11.08 -3.88
N ASP A 26 1.94 9.83 -3.43
CA ASP A 26 2.71 8.69 -3.90
C ASP A 26 2.15 8.13 -5.23
N VAL A 27 0.94 8.54 -5.63
CA VAL A 27 0.23 8.01 -6.80
C VAL A 27 0.15 9.09 -7.87
N ALA A 28 0.79 8.84 -9.00
CA ALA A 28 0.76 9.72 -10.16
C ALA A 28 -0.49 9.48 -11.04
N SER A 29 -0.94 8.23 -11.15
CA SER A 29 -2.16 7.91 -11.89
C SER A 29 -2.83 6.62 -11.41
N ILE A 30 -4.10 6.45 -11.78
CA ILE A 30 -4.88 5.24 -11.55
C ILE A 30 -5.23 4.64 -12.91
N ALA A 31 -4.80 3.41 -13.16
CA ALA A 31 -4.95 2.73 -14.44
C ALA A 31 -5.86 1.50 -14.34
N ALA A 32 -6.26 0.99 -15.52
CA ALA A 32 -6.89 -0.31 -15.64
C ALA A 32 -5.86 -1.43 -15.35
N PRO A 33 -6.32 -2.63 -14.91
CA PRO A 33 -5.45 -3.78 -14.71
C PRO A 33 -4.69 -4.17 -16.00
N ASP A 34 -3.41 -4.50 -15.85
CA ASP A 34 -2.60 -5.12 -16.89
C ASP A 34 -1.87 -6.36 -16.35
N ALA A 35 -1.27 -7.15 -17.24
CA ALA A 35 -0.56 -8.38 -16.85
C ALA A 35 0.79 -8.13 -16.14
N ALA A 36 1.29 -6.89 -16.14
CA ALA A 36 2.60 -6.54 -15.57
C ALA A 36 2.50 -6.07 -14.11
N CYS A 37 1.31 -5.70 -13.65
CA CYS A 37 1.10 -5.20 -12.29
C CYS A 37 1.13 -6.33 -11.24
N VAL A 38 1.76 -6.05 -10.09
CA VAL A 38 1.76 -6.96 -8.94
C VAL A 38 0.54 -6.71 -8.06
N SER A 39 -0.14 -7.78 -7.64
CA SER A 39 -1.33 -7.69 -6.80
C SER A 39 -0.97 -7.44 -5.33
N ALA A 40 -1.59 -6.44 -4.70
CA ALA A 40 -1.46 -6.16 -3.27
C ALA A 40 -1.86 -7.35 -2.38
N ARG A 41 -2.72 -8.25 -2.88
CA ARG A 41 -3.10 -9.49 -2.19
C ARG A 41 -1.91 -10.41 -1.88
N GLY A 42 -0.81 -10.29 -2.64
CA GLY A 42 0.42 -11.04 -2.40
C GLY A 42 0.98 -10.82 -0.99
N ALA A 43 0.86 -9.60 -0.44
CA ALA A 43 1.29 -9.29 0.93
C ALA A 43 0.52 -10.09 2.00
N PHE A 44 -0.67 -10.59 1.66
CA PHE A 44 -1.54 -11.36 2.55
C PHE A 44 -1.60 -12.85 2.18
N ARG A 45 -0.77 -13.31 1.23
CA ARG A 45 -0.76 -14.69 0.71
C ARG A 45 -2.12 -15.13 0.17
N GLU A 46 -2.87 -14.18 -0.41
CA GLU A 46 -4.15 -14.45 -1.07
C GLU A 46 -3.99 -14.48 -2.59
N SER A 47 -4.88 -15.20 -3.29
CA SER A 47 -4.88 -15.27 -4.75
C SER A 47 -5.01 -13.88 -5.37
N ALA A 48 -4.22 -13.63 -6.42
CA ALA A 48 -4.18 -12.34 -7.10
C ALA A 48 -5.56 -11.95 -7.65
N SER A 49 -5.92 -10.68 -7.44
CA SER A 49 -7.06 -10.02 -8.04
C SER A 49 -6.69 -8.55 -8.15
N VAL A 50 -6.97 -7.96 -9.30
CA VAL A 50 -6.65 -6.56 -9.58
C VAL A 50 -7.81 -5.95 -10.34
N GLN A 51 -8.42 -4.93 -9.75
CA GLN A 51 -9.50 -4.17 -10.37
C GLN A 51 -9.05 -2.75 -10.74
N ARG A 52 -8.07 -2.21 -10.01
CA ARG A 52 -7.45 -0.90 -10.26
C ARG A 52 -5.95 -1.00 -10.02
N VAL A 53 -5.17 -0.22 -10.74
CA VAL A 53 -3.71 -0.16 -10.59
C VAL A 53 -3.32 1.24 -10.15
N LEU A 54 -2.60 1.34 -9.04
CA LEU A 54 -1.96 2.58 -8.60
C LEU A 54 -0.57 2.65 -9.21
N VAL A 55 -0.26 3.74 -9.90
CA VAL A 55 1.02 3.93 -10.60
C VAL A 55 1.75 5.13 -10.02
N THR A 56 3.03 4.94 -9.66
CA THR A 56 3.92 6.01 -9.21
C THR A 56 4.37 6.89 -10.38
N ALA A 57 5.00 8.03 -10.10
CA ALA A 57 5.59 8.87 -11.15
C ALA A 57 6.74 8.19 -11.91
N THR A 58 7.40 7.20 -11.29
CA THR A 58 8.51 6.42 -11.83
C THR A 58 8.05 5.11 -12.51
N GLY A 59 6.75 4.84 -12.54
CA GLY A 59 6.16 3.71 -13.27
C GLY A 59 6.04 2.41 -12.47
N GLU A 60 6.35 2.39 -11.18
CA GLU A 60 6.00 1.26 -10.32
C GLU A 60 4.48 1.17 -10.16
N ALA A 61 3.95 -0.05 -10.19
CA ALA A 61 2.52 -0.30 -10.30
C ALA A 61 2.06 -1.39 -9.33
N VAL A 62 1.02 -1.09 -8.54
CA VAL A 62 0.40 -2.06 -7.62
C VAL A 62 -1.09 -2.17 -7.89
N GLY A 63 -1.55 -3.40 -8.08
CA GLY A 63 -2.94 -3.75 -8.24
C GLY A 63 -3.70 -3.85 -6.92
N VAL A 64 -4.89 -3.26 -6.84
CA VAL A 64 -5.81 -3.30 -5.70
C VAL A 64 -7.22 -3.68 -6.16
N ASP A 65 -8.07 -4.14 -5.23
CA ASP A 65 -9.44 -4.58 -5.57
C ASP A 65 -10.45 -3.44 -5.58
N GLY A 66 -10.21 -2.42 -4.76
CA GLY A 66 -11.10 -1.29 -4.61
C GLY A 66 -10.33 -0.10 -4.06
N LEU A 67 -10.86 1.09 -4.32
CA LEU A 67 -10.24 2.34 -3.95
C LEU A 67 -11.30 3.37 -3.55
N GLU A 68 -11.01 4.09 -2.47
CA GLU A 68 -11.71 5.29 -2.05
C GLU A 68 -10.69 6.42 -1.82
N ILE A 69 -11.12 7.68 -2.02
CA ILE A 69 -10.29 8.85 -1.76
C ILE A 69 -10.76 9.49 -0.46
N ASP A 70 -9.82 9.79 0.42
CA ASP A 70 -10.02 10.58 1.64
C ASP A 70 -9.09 11.81 1.57
N ALA A 71 -9.65 13.01 1.46
CA ALA A 71 -8.89 14.24 1.26
C ALA A 71 -8.41 14.88 2.58
N GLU A 72 -8.76 14.30 3.73
CA GLU A 72 -8.42 14.84 5.04
C GLU A 72 -6.91 14.82 5.31
N VAL A 73 -6.48 15.71 6.20
CA VAL A 73 -5.11 15.70 6.75
C VAL A 73 -5.09 14.82 7.99
N LEU A 74 -4.45 13.67 7.89
CA LEU A 74 -4.45 12.66 8.95
C LEU A 74 -3.12 12.63 9.70
N SER A 75 -3.20 12.39 11.00
CA SER A 75 -2.01 12.08 11.80
C SER A 75 -1.58 10.64 11.56
N VAL A 76 -0.28 10.41 11.45
CA VAL A 76 0.32 9.10 11.22
C VAL A 76 0.85 8.56 12.54
N LEU A 77 0.28 7.44 12.98
CA LEU A 77 0.77 6.68 14.12
C LEU A 77 1.99 5.85 13.69
N PRO A 78 3.11 5.90 14.43
CA PRO A 78 4.32 5.19 14.03
C PRO A 78 4.11 3.68 14.10
N PRO A 79 4.72 2.90 13.19
CA PRO A 79 4.70 1.45 13.27
C PRO A 79 5.66 0.97 14.36
N SER A 80 5.40 -0.20 14.94
CA SER A 80 6.43 -0.86 15.74
C SER A 80 7.58 -1.32 14.82
N PRO A 81 8.85 -1.33 15.29
CA PRO A 81 9.98 -1.75 14.46
C PRO A 81 9.83 -3.16 13.86
N LEU A 82 9.18 -4.06 14.59
CA LEU A 82 8.92 -5.43 14.14
C LEU A 82 7.99 -5.45 12.92
N VAL A 83 6.89 -4.69 12.97
CA VAL A 83 5.92 -4.64 11.86
C VAL A 83 6.50 -3.92 10.64
N ALA A 84 7.26 -2.84 10.87
CA ALA A 84 7.98 -2.16 9.79
C ALA A 84 8.91 -3.12 9.03
N ARG A 85 9.69 -3.94 9.76
CA ARG A 85 10.57 -4.96 9.16
C ARG A 85 9.79 -6.06 8.42
N ALA A 86 8.71 -6.57 9.01
CA ALA A 86 7.88 -7.59 8.40
C ALA A 86 7.26 -7.14 7.06
N SER A 87 7.05 -5.84 6.88
CA SER A 87 6.53 -5.23 5.64
C SER A 87 7.61 -4.92 4.58
N GLY A 88 8.84 -5.44 4.73
CA GLY A 88 9.96 -5.09 3.85
C GLY A 88 10.38 -3.61 3.93
N GLY A 89 10.03 -2.93 5.03
CA GLY A 89 10.25 -1.49 5.20
C GLY A 89 9.28 -0.58 4.46
N SER A 90 8.25 -1.14 3.80
CA SER A 90 7.26 -0.34 3.06
C SER A 90 6.26 0.40 3.96
N LEU A 91 6.02 -0.09 5.19
CA LEU A 91 5.08 0.51 6.13
C LEU A 91 5.62 1.81 6.72
N ARG A 92 4.93 2.92 6.44
CA ARG A 92 5.17 4.25 7.04
C ARG A 92 4.60 4.36 8.44
N GLY A 93 3.47 3.71 8.69
CA GLY A 93 2.72 3.81 9.93
C GLY A 93 1.25 3.47 9.73
N PHE A 94 0.39 4.07 10.53
CA PHE A 94 -1.05 3.84 10.48
C PHE A 94 -1.81 5.16 10.52
N VAL A 95 -2.91 5.23 9.77
CA VAL A 95 -3.87 6.34 9.85
C VAL A 95 -5.22 5.81 10.35
N LEU A 96 -5.89 6.61 11.19
CA LEU A 96 -7.23 6.32 11.68
C LEU A 96 -8.21 7.22 10.94
N THR A 97 -9.09 6.63 10.13
CA THR A 97 -10.17 7.36 9.44
C THR A 97 -11.44 6.53 9.48
N ARG A 98 -12.59 7.20 9.65
CA ARG A 98 -13.92 6.58 9.78
C ARG A 98 -13.97 5.45 10.83
N GLY A 99 -13.23 5.62 11.94
CA GLY A 99 -13.15 4.64 13.03
C GLY A 99 -12.35 3.37 12.70
N VAL A 100 -11.66 3.34 11.56
CA VAL A 100 -10.90 2.17 11.09
C VAL A 100 -9.43 2.52 10.98
N LEU A 101 -8.56 1.61 11.45
CA LEU A 101 -7.12 1.73 11.34
C LEU A 101 -6.65 1.16 9.99
N TRP A 102 -5.89 1.97 9.24
CA TRP A 102 -5.35 1.64 7.93
C TRP A 102 -3.82 1.65 7.96
N PRO A 103 -3.14 0.57 7.53
CA PRO A 103 -1.70 0.59 7.33
C PRO A 103 -1.33 1.54 6.19
N LEU A 104 -0.58 2.59 6.49
CA LEU A 104 -0.08 3.54 5.50
C LEU A 104 1.27 3.04 4.96
N VAL A 105 1.34 2.77 3.66
CA VAL A 105 2.52 2.20 3.01
C VAL A 105 3.07 3.13 1.92
N HIS A 106 4.39 3.11 1.71
CA HIS A 106 5.04 3.71 0.55
C HIS A 106 4.73 2.87 -0.69
N LEU A 107 4.14 3.46 -1.73
CA LEU A 107 3.76 2.68 -2.93
C LEU A 107 4.97 2.00 -3.60
N THR A 108 6.05 2.74 -3.88
CA THR A 108 7.29 2.19 -4.46
C THR A 108 7.93 1.11 -3.58
N GLY A 109 7.95 1.32 -2.26
CA GLY A 109 8.52 0.33 -1.33
C GLY A 109 7.68 -0.94 -1.25
N PHE A 110 6.35 -0.78 -1.30
CA PHE A 110 5.40 -1.89 -1.25
C PHE A 110 5.43 -2.72 -2.54
N GLU A 111 5.53 -2.08 -3.69
CA GLU A 111 5.71 -2.75 -4.98
C GLU A 111 6.95 -3.66 -4.97
N ARG A 112 8.10 -3.12 -4.54
CA ARG A 112 9.34 -3.88 -4.41
C ARG A 112 9.20 -5.05 -3.45
N TYR A 113 8.53 -4.84 -2.32
CA TYR A 113 8.23 -5.89 -1.36
C TYR A 113 7.40 -7.02 -2.00
N LEU A 114 6.33 -6.69 -2.74
CA LEU A 114 5.49 -7.67 -3.43
C LEU A 114 6.27 -8.48 -4.47
N ARG A 115 7.11 -7.82 -5.28
CA ARG A 115 7.99 -8.53 -6.23
C ARG A 115 8.95 -9.49 -5.54
N GLY A 116 9.50 -9.09 -4.39
CA GLY A 116 10.35 -9.96 -3.57
C GLY A 116 9.64 -11.24 -3.10
N LEU A 117 8.35 -11.16 -2.76
CA LEU A 117 7.57 -12.34 -2.35
C LEU A 117 7.34 -13.35 -3.49
N GLY A 118 7.31 -12.89 -4.74
CA GLY A 118 7.13 -13.74 -5.92
C GLY A 118 8.40 -14.51 -6.33
N GLY A 119 9.58 -14.01 -5.95
CA GLY A 119 10.87 -14.61 -6.30
C GLY A 119 11.28 -15.81 -5.43
N ASP A 120 10.68 -15.97 -4.25
CA ASP A 120 11.01 -17.07 -3.32
C ASP A 120 10.33 -18.41 -3.69
N GLY A 121 9.59 -18.48 -4.81
CA GLY A 121 8.84 -19.65 -5.28
C GLY A 121 9.49 -20.48 -6.39
N GLU A 122 10.69 -20.11 -6.86
CA GLU A 122 11.38 -20.75 -8.01
C GLU A 122 12.71 -21.41 -7.60
N GLY A 123 12.74 -22.04 -6.43
CA GLY A 123 13.95 -22.64 -5.86
C GLY A 123 13.71 -23.75 -4.83
N ALA A 124 12.78 -24.67 -5.11
CA ALA A 124 12.63 -25.92 -4.37
C ALA A 124 12.30 -27.08 -5.32
#